data_AF-A0A557XW47-F1
#
_entry.id   AF-A0A557XW47-F1
#
_cell.length_a   1.000
_cell.length_b   1.000
_cell.length_c   1.000
_cell.angle_alpha   90.00
_cell.angle_beta   90.00
_cell.angle_gamma   90.00
#
_symmetry.space_group_name_H-M   'P 1'
#
loop_
_entity.id
_entity.type
_entity.pdbx_description
1 polymer ?
#
loop_
_entity_poly.entity_id
_entity_poly.type
_entity_poly.pdbx_seq_one_letter_code
_entity_poly.pdbx_strand_id
1 'polypeptide(L)'
;MLDRHGFRYSIDDFETLNHRRFLCPVCGSIDRDRLYKLYVDQFLRPDGIRRVLEFAPSAPLSAYLRSRADFQYRTADLMMTGVDDVVDIMDMQMYADGSFDFFVCSHILEHVSDDGRALNELYRILAPGGCGIVMTPVGPDGCFDEDPAVTDEAERWRRFCQGDHVRLYDRVTLCSRIRQSGFELSTLGWRTFTQQTFVRHGIALNSLLYVVHKPEAAAL
;
A
#
# COMPACT_ATOMS: atom_id res chain seq x y z
N MET A 1 -23.01 6.51 -0.73
CA MET A 1 -22.23 7.04 -1.87
C MET A 1 -22.22 6.01 -3.00
N LEU A 2 -21.71 4.79 -2.76
CA LEU A 2 -21.68 3.72 -3.77
C LEU A 2 -23.02 3.43 -4.45
N ASP A 3 -24.09 3.18 -3.68
CA ASP A 3 -25.44 2.93 -4.23
C ASP A 3 -25.98 4.07 -5.09
N ARG A 4 -25.63 5.32 -4.75
CA ARG A 4 -26.07 6.52 -5.47
C ARG A 4 -25.53 6.55 -6.90
N HIS A 5 -24.34 6.00 -7.12
CA HIS A 5 -23.67 6.01 -8.41
C HIS A 5 -23.80 4.66 -9.15
N GLY A 6 -24.55 3.70 -8.60
CA GLY A 6 -24.73 2.39 -9.23
C GLY A 6 -23.45 1.54 -9.24
N PHE A 7 -22.58 1.74 -8.25
CA PHE A 7 -21.40 0.90 -8.08
C PHE A 7 -21.82 -0.55 -7.80
N ARG A 8 -21.13 -1.51 -8.42
CA ARG A 8 -21.59 -2.91 -8.50
C ARG A 8 -21.39 -3.73 -7.22
N TYR A 9 -20.41 -3.36 -6.38
CA TYR A 9 -19.97 -4.17 -5.25
C TYR A 9 -20.29 -3.48 -3.92
N SER A 10 -20.44 -4.28 -2.86
CA SER A 10 -20.60 -3.79 -1.49
C SER A 10 -19.23 -3.46 -0.87
N ILE A 11 -19.22 -2.61 0.14
CA ILE A 11 -18.03 -2.34 0.96
C ILE A 11 -17.51 -3.62 1.66
N ASP A 12 -18.39 -4.59 1.92
CA ASP A 12 -18.04 -5.89 2.51
C ASP A 12 -17.30 -6.83 1.54
N ASP A 13 -17.32 -6.52 0.24
CA ASP A 13 -16.70 -7.35 -0.79
C ASP A 13 -15.19 -7.05 -0.95
N PHE A 14 -14.70 -5.96 -0.36
CA PHE A 14 -13.31 -5.54 -0.47
C PHE A 14 -12.41 -6.22 0.56
N GLU A 15 -11.17 -6.49 0.14
CA GLU A 15 -10.11 -6.85 1.06
C GLU A 15 -9.65 -5.66 1.90
N THR A 16 -9.13 -5.96 3.09
CA THR A 16 -8.39 -5.01 3.93
C THR A 16 -9.23 -3.75 4.26
N LEU A 17 -10.54 -3.95 4.43
CA LEU A 17 -11.48 -2.94 4.89
C LEU A 17 -12.43 -3.52 5.93
N ASN A 18 -12.11 -3.30 7.19
CA ASN A 18 -13.00 -3.58 8.32
C ASN A 18 -13.81 -2.33 8.66
N HIS A 19 -14.80 -1.99 7.83
CA HIS A 19 -15.59 -0.78 8.01
C HIS A 19 -16.26 -0.67 9.41
N ARG A 20 -16.53 -1.79 10.08
CA ARG A 20 -17.13 -1.83 11.44
C ARG A 20 -16.14 -1.51 12.56
N ARG A 21 -14.84 -1.71 12.33
CA ARG A 21 -13.76 -1.44 13.29
C ARG A 21 -12.64 -0.65 12.62
N PHE A 22 -12.99 0.23 11.69
CA PHE A 22 -12.05 0.90 10.81
C PHE A 22 -11.13 1.83 11.60
N LEU A 23 -11.68 2.69 12.45
CA LEU A 23 -10.94 3.69 13.23
C LEU A 23 -10.80 3.28 14.69
N CYS A 24 -9.59 3.38 15.26
CA CYS A 24 -9.38 3.22 16.70
C CYS A 24 -9.74 4.52 17.46
N PRO A 25 -10.64 4.48 18.47
CA PRO A 25 -11.07 5.69 19.19
C PRO A 25 -10.01 6.24 20.15
N VAL A 26 -8.89 5.52 20.36
CA VAL A 26 -7.83 5.92 21.31
C VAL A 26 -6.65 6.56 20.57
N CYS A 27 -6.09 5.87 19.57
CA CYS A 27 -4.89 6.33 18.87
C CYS A 27 -5.13 6.83 17.45
N GLY A 28 -6.38 6.76 16.94
CA GLY A 28 -6.71 7.19 15.58
C GLY A 28 -6.20 6.30 14.45
N SER A 29 -5.45 5.23 14.75
CA SER A 29 -5.02 4.28 13.71
C SER A 29 -6.20 3.62 13.02
N ILE A 30 -6.05 3.39 11.72
CA ILE A 30 -6.98 2.59 10.93
C ILE A 30 -6.56 1.12 10.87
N ASP A 31 -7.40 0.26 10.33
CA ASP A 31 -7.16 -1.19 10.25
C ASP A 31 -5.90 -1.54 9.47
N ARG A 32 -5.65 -0.87 8.36
CA ARG A 32 -4.43 -1.07 7.57
C ARG A 32 -3.16 -0.59 8.28
N ASP A 33 -3.19 0.53 9.01
CA ASP A 33 -2.05 0.96 9.84
C ASP A 33 -1.65 -0.14 10.84
N ARG A 34 -2.67 -0.77 11.45
CA ARG A 34 -2.48 -1.87 12.41
C ARG A 34 -1.90 -3.10 11.74
N LEU A 35 -2.33 -3.42 10.51
CA LEU A 35 -1.76 -4.52 9.73
C LEU A 35 -0.29 -4.25 9.33
N TYR A 36 0.04 -3.02 8.92
CA TYR A 36 1.41 -2.64 8.57
C TYR A 36 2.31 -2.69 9.80
N LYS A 37 1.84 -2.18 10.93
CA LYS A 37 2.55 -2.30 12.20
C LYS A 37 2.86 -3.75 12.58
N LEU A 38 1.89 -4.66 12.43
CA LEU A 38 2.11 -6.09 12.71
C LEU A 38 3.22 -6.69 11.83
N TYR A 39 3.26 -6.32 10.55
CA TYR A 39 4.35 -6.75 9.67
C TYR A 39 5.70 -6.21 10.13
N VAL A 40 5.78 -4.91 10.41
CA VAL A 40 7.02 -4.27 10.86
C VAL A 40 7.51 -4.86 12.18
N ASP A 41 6.62 -5.13 13.14
CA ASP A 41 6.97 -5.75 14.43
C ASP A 41 7.51 -7.19 14.26
N GLN A 42 6.91 -7.97 13.37
CA GLN A 42 7.19 -9.40 13.25
C GLN A 42 8.37 -9.71 12.32
N PHE A 43 8.54 -8.92 11.25
CA PHE A 43 9.47 -9.24 10.15
C PHE A 43 10.63 -8.25 10.00
N LEU A 44 10.49 -7.00 10.43
CA LEU A 44 11.58 -6.02 10.38
C LEU A 44 12.28 -5.93 11.74
N ARG A 45 13.16 -6.90 12.01
CA ARG A 45 13.96 -6.92 13.23
C ARG A 45 15.03 -5.80 13.22
N PRO A 46 15.40 -5.25 14.39
CA PRO A 46 16.44 -4.23 14.49
C PRO A 46 17.84 -4.87 14.39
N ASP A 47 18.26 -5.16 13.16
CA ASP A 47 19.58 -5.71 12.80
C ASP A 47 20.53 -4.66 12.21
N GLY A 48 20.10 -3.40 12.14
CA GLY A 48 20.84 -2.26 11.64
C GLY A 48 19.93 -1.05 11.44
N ILE A 49 20.49 0.06 10.94
CA ILE A 49 19.68 1.20 10.52
C ILE A 49 19.10 0.92 9.13
N ARG A 50 17.77 1.01 9.00
CA ARG A 50 17.05 0.87 7.72
C ARG A 50 16.55 2.22 7.25
N ARG A 51 16.72 2.52 5.97
CA ARG A 51 16.18 3.71 5.30
C ARG A 51 14.73 3.42 4.91
N VAL A 52 13.79 4.09 5.55
CA VAL A 52 12.35 3.83 5.42
C VAL A 52 11.65 5.00 4.75
N LEU A 53 10.84 4.72 3.73
CA LEU A 53 10.01 5.70 3.04
C LEU A 53 8.52 5.37 3.18
N GLU A 54 7.71 6.30 3.67
CA GLU A 54 6.25 6.18 3.69
C GLU A 54 5.64 7.17 2.69
N PHE A 55 4.89 6.66 1.72
CA PHE A 55 4.12 7.47 0.79
C PHE A 55 2.71 7.73 1.32
N ALA A 56 2.17 8.93 1.09
CA ALA A 56 0.85 9.37 1.55
C ALA A 56 0.63 9.05 3.05
N PRO A 57 1.49 9.60 3.93
CA PRO A 57 1.60 9.14 5.31
C PRO A 57 0.32 9.32 6.13
N SER A 58 0.06 8.37 7.04
CA SER A 58 -0.98 8.52 8.07
C SER A 58 -0.34 8.91 9.40
N ALA A 59 -0.88 9.91 10.09
CA ALA A 59 -0.29 10.39 11.35
C ALA A 59 -0.03 9.27 12.39
N PRO A 60 -0.94 8.30 12.60
CA PRO A 60 -0.69 7.18 13.52
C PRO A 60 0.46 6.26 13.08
N LEU A 61 0.54 5.93 11.79
CA LEU A 61 1.60 5.07 11.27
C LEU A 61 2.96 5.79 11.28
N SER A 62 2.99 7.05 10.85
CA SER A 62 4.20 7.87 10.86
C SER A 62 4.75 8.07 12.26
N ALA A 63 3.89 8.29 13.26
CA ALA A 63 4.31 8.38 14.65
C ALA A 63 4.97 7.08 15.13
N TYR A 64 4.42 5.93 14.76
CA TYR A 64 4.99 4.62 15.06
C TYR A 64 6.33 4.39 14.34
N LEU A 65 6.41 4.60 13.02
CA LEU A 65 7.63 4.38 12.24
C LEU A 65 8.76 5.32 12.69
N ARG A 66 8.44 6.58 12.98
CA ARG A 66 9.41 7.57 13.50
C ARG A 66 9.93 7.23 14.91
N SER A 67 9.17 6.46 15.70
CA SER A 67 9.59 6.04 17.04
C SER A 67 10.61 4.90 17.04
N ARG A 68 10.81 4.24 15.90
CA ARG A 68 11.77 3.13 15.75
C ARG A 68 13.20 3.68 15.64
N ALA A 69 14.01 3.41 16.66
CA ALA A 69 15.41 3.85 16.70
C ALA A 69 16.28 3.22 15.60
N ASP A 70 15.83 2.11 15.02
CA ASP A 70 16.46 1.41 13.91
C ASP A 70 16.06 1.96 12.53
N PHE A 71 15.21 3.00 12.45
CA PHE A 71 14.76 3.56 11.17
C PHE A 71 15.31 4.96 10.92
N GLN A 72 15.95 5.14 9.77
CA GLN A 72 16.13 6.44 9.11
C GLN A 72 14.89 6.71 8.26
N TYR A 73 13.88 7.30 8.89
CA TYR A 73 12.52 7.43 8.36
C TYR A 73 12.29 8.75 7.61
N ARG A 74 11.62 8.68 6.45
CA ARG A 74 11.17 9.81 5.63
C ARG A 74 9.74 9.60 5.15
N THR A 75 9.06 10.70 4.86
CA THR A 75 7.72 10.77 4.27
C THR A 75 7.74 11.40 2.89
N ALA A 76 6.89 10.93 2.00
CA ALA A 76 6.76 11.41 0.64
C ALA A 76 5.30 11.54 0.20
N ASP A 77 4.97 12.58 -0.55
CA ASP A 77 3.67 12.73 -1.22
C ASP A 77 3.75 13.80 -2.32
N LEU A 78 2.89 13.75 -3.33
CA LEU A 78 2.86 14.75 -4.41
C LEU A 78 2.15 16.05 -3.99
N MET A 79 1.11 15.95 -3.15
CA MET A 79 0.16 17.02 -2.86
C MET A 79 0.09 17.37 -1.37
N MET A 80 0.46 16.44 -0.48
CA MET A 80 0.38 16.63 0.97
C MET A 80 1.47 17.60 1.46
N THR A 81 1.05 18.62 2.20
CA THR A 81 1.98 19.54 2.87
C THR A 81 2.55 18.91 4.14
N GLY A 82 3.81 19.20 4.46
CA GLY A 82 4.44 18.77 5.72
C GLY A 82 5.08 17.38 5.68
N VAL A 83 5.14 16.75 4.50
CA VAL A 83 6.00 15.60 4.22
C VAL A 83 7.45 16.05 4.05
N ASP A 84 8.39 15.11 4.18
CA ASP A 84 9.82 15.38 4.04
C ASP A 84 10.22 15.62 2.57
N ASP A 85 9.55 14.95 1.63
CA ASP A 85 9.81 15.00 0.20
C ASP A 85 8.51 15.19 -0.61
N VAL A 86 8.45 16.22 -1.46
CA VAL A 86 7.35 16.39 -2.42
C VAL A 86 7.71 15.70 -3.73
N VAL A 87 7.06 14.58 -4.05
CA VAL A 87 7.47 13.70 -5.16
C VAL A 87 6.28 13.00 -5.82
N ASP A 88 6.33 12.87 -7.15
CA ASP A 88 5.42 12.02 -7.92
C ASP A 88 5.95 10.58 -7.91
N ILE A 89 5.13 9.62 -7.47
CA ILE A 89 5.51 8.21 -7.44
C ILE A 89 5.80 7.64 -8.83
N MET A 90 5.32 8.25 -9.91
CA MET A 90 5.63 7.86 -11.30
C MET A 90 6.96 8.47 -11.82
N ASP A 91 7.57 9.38 -11.05
CA ASP A 91 8.82 10.07 -11.40
C ASP A 91 9.58 10.51 -10.14
N MET A 92 10.41 9.59 -9.61
CA MET A 92 11.17 9.78 -8.38
C MET A 92 12.65 10.07 -8.66
N GLN A 93 12.96 10.87 -9.68
CA GLN A 93 14.34 11.24 -10.06
C GLN A 93 15.18 11.84 -8.93
N MET A 94 14.54 12.43 -7.90
CA MET A 94 15.25 12.94 -6.72
C MET A 94 15.87 11.85 -5.85
N TYR A 95 15.43 10.60 -6.00
CA TYR A 95 15.96 9.44 -5.30
C TYR A 95 16.90 8.64 -6.19
N ALA A 96 18.07 8.30 -5.64
CA ALA A 96 19.00 7.39 -6.29
C ALA A 96 18.48 5.95 -6.27
N ASP A 97 18.98 5.13 -7.20
CA ASP A 97 18.70 3.69 -7.21
C ASP A 97 19.16 3.06 -5.89
N GLY A 98 18.33 2.18 -5.32
CA GLY A 98 18.65 1.51 -4.06
C GLY A 98 18.82 2.43 -2.84
N SER A 99 18.20 3.61 -2.86
CA SER A 99 18.29 4.58 -1.77
C SER A 99 17.46 4.21 -0.52
N PHE A 100 16.54 3.25 -0.61
CA PHE A 100 15.70 2.82 0.52
C PHE A 100 15.74 1.32 0.75
N ASP A 101 15.60 0.89 2.00
CA ASP A 101 15.60 -0.52 2.41
C ASP A 101 14.18 -1.06 2.65
N PHE A 102 13.25 -0.16 2.98
CA PHE A 102 11.84 -0.47 3.15
C PHE A 102 10.96 0.69 2.69
N PHE A 103 9.83 0.39 2.05
CA PHE A 103 8.80 1.39 1.77
C PHE A 103 7.38 0.95 2.14
N VAL A 104 6.50 1.91 2.36
CA VAL A 104 5.04 1.71 2.43
C VAL A 104 4.38 2.54 1.33
N CYS A 105 3.77 1.87 0.35
CA CYS A 105 2.97 2.46 -0.73
C CYS A 105 1.54 1.94 -0.59
N SER A 106 0.65 2.76 -0.03
CA SER A 106 -0.69 2.33 0.35
C SER A 106 -1.75 3.27 -0.20
N HIS A 107 -2.67 2.74 -1.01
CA HIS A 107 -3.78 3.47 -1.62
C HIS A 107 -3.31 4.63 -2.52
N ILE A 108 -2.43 4.31 -3.47
CA ILE A 108 -1.82 5.28 -4.40
C ILE A 108 -1.93 4.79 -5.83
N LEU A 109 -1.66 3.50 -6.09
CA LEU A 109 -1.63 2.96 -7.44
C LEU A 109 -2.98 3.07 -8.16
N GLU A 110 -4.10 3.15 -7.44
CA GLU A 110 -5.42 3.36 -8.02
C GLU A 110 -5.69 4.79 -8.53
N HIS A 111 -4.85 5.75 -8.14
CA HIS A 111 -4.98 7.17 -8.47
C HIS A 111 -4.08 7.63 -9.63
N VAL A 112 -2.96 6.95 -9.85
CA VAL A 112 -1.95 7.38 -10.85
C VAL A 112 -2.38 7.06 -12.27
N SER A 113 -1.90 7.77 -13.29
CA SER A 113 -2.27 7.42 -14.67
C SER A 113 -1.63 6.10 -15.15
N ASP A 114 -0.43 5.79 -14.67
CA ASP A 114 0.37 4.62 -15.07
C ASP A 114 1.00 3.98 -13.83
N ASP A 115 0.36 2.92 -13.33
CA ASP A 115 0.83 2.20 -12.15
C ASP A 115 2.07 1.33 -12.45
N GLY A 116 2.28 0.92 -13.70
CA GLY A 116 3.48 0.23 -14.14
C GLY A 116 4.72 1.11 -13.96
N ARG A 117 4.64 2.39 -14.34
CA ARG A 117 5.70 3.37 -14.06
C ARG A 117 5.96 3.55 -12.58
N ALA A 118 4.91 3.69 -11.78
CA ALA A 118 5.05 3.81 -10.32
C ALA A 118 5.72 2.57 -9.69
N LEU A 119 5.31 1.36 -10.10
CA LEU A 119 5.91 0.11 -9.64
C LEU A 119 7.38 -0.02 -10.07
N ASN A 120 7.73 0.43 -11.27
CA ASN A 120 9.12 0.44 -11.73
C ASN A 120 9.99 1.44 -10.93
N GLU A 121 9.47 2.61 -10.59
CA GLU A 121 10.18 3.57 -9.72
C GLU A 121 10.34 3.02 -8.30
N LEU A 122 9.29 2.41 -7.72
CA LEU A 122 9.38 1.73 -6.43
C LEU A 122 10.44 0.62 -6.45
N TYR A 123 10.51 -0.16 -7.54
CA TYR A 123 11.54 -1.18 -7.72
C TYR A 123 12.94 -0.58 -7.82
N ARG A 124 13.10 0.53 -8.56
CA ARG A 124 14.38 1.22 -8.77
C ARG A 124 14.95 1.75 -7.45
N ILE A 125 14.15 2.48 -6.66
CA ILE A 125 14.61 3.10 -5.41
C ILE A 125 14.85 2.10 -4.28
N LEU A 126 14.25 0.91 -4.35
CA LEU A 126 14.46 -0.13 -3.35
C LEU A 126 15.84 -0.78 -3.53
N ALA A 127 16.57 -0.95 -2.44
CA ALA A 127 17.87 -1.62 -2.42
C ALA A 127 17.70 -3.11 -2.78
N PRO A 128 18.70 -3.75 -3.41
CA PRO A 128 18.75 -5.21 -3.49
C PRO A 128 18.58 -5.84 -2.10
N GLY A 129 17.74 -6.87 -1.98
CA GLY A 129 17.38 -7.48 -0.69
C GLY A 129 16.36 -6.68 0.14
N GLY A 130 16.03 -5.45 -0.28
CA GLY A 130 15.01 -4.62 0.35
C GLY A 130 13.59 -5.17 0.15
N CYS A 131 12.65 -4.65 0.94
CA CYS A 131 11.23 -5.03 0.84
C CYS A 131 10.28 -3.82 0.86
N GLY A 132 9.00 -4.03 0.61
CA GLY A 132 8.01 -2.97 0.68
C GLY A 132 6.61 -3.50 0.88
N ILE A 133 5.70 -2.62 1.28
CA ILE A 133 4.26 -2.88 1.33
C ILE A 133 3.60 -2.14 0.16
N VAL A 134 2.81 -2.85 -0.66
CA VAL A 134 2.04 -2.26 -1.77
C VAL A 134 0.57 -2.57 -1.55
N MET A 135 -0.28 -1.57 -1.34
CA MET A 135 -1.68 -1.79 -1.00
C MET A 135 -2.59 -0.92 -1.85
N THR A 136 -3.73 -1.47 -2.25
CA THR A 136 -4.82 -0.78 -2.97
C THR A 136 -6.16 -1.33 -2.46
N PRO A 137 -7.30 -0.69 -2.77
CA PRO A 137 -8.60 -1.33 -2.66
C PRO A 137 -8.63 -2.51 -3.62
N VAL A 138 -8.71 -3.73 -3.08
CA VAL A 138 -8.85 -4.96 -3.87
C VAL A 138 -10.28 -5.42 -3.73
N GLY A 139 -11.02 -5.40 -4.85
CA GLY A 139 -12.39 -5.91 -4.94
C GLY A 139 -12.44 -7.40 -5.26
N PRO A 140 -13.64 -7.93 -5.56
CA PRO A 140 -13.85 -9.33 -5.91
C PRO A 140 -13.04 -9.81 -7.11
N ASP A 141 -12.80 -11.12 -7.17
CA ASP A 141 -12.12 -11.74 -8.30
C ASP A 141 -12.82 -11.40 -9.64
N GLY A 142 -12.03 -10.95 -10.62
CA GLY A 142 -12.52 -10.57 -11.95
C GLY A 142 -13.16 -9.18 -12.03
N CYS A 143 -13.05 -8.36 -10.98
CA CYS A 143 -13.57 -6.99 -10.99
C CYS A 143 -12.63 -5.95 -11.61
N PHE A 144 -11.44 -6.35 -12.08
CA PHE A 144 -10.48 -5.39 -12.61
C PHE A 144 -11.09 -4.51 -13.71
N ASP A 145 -10.97 -3.20 -13.52
CA ASP A 145 -11.40 -2.17 -14.47
C ASP A 145 -10.42 -0.99 -14.39
N GLU A 146 -10.09 -0.37 -15.52
CA GLU A 146 -9.14 0.73 -15.61
C GLU A 146 -9.47 1.63 -16.79
N ASP A 147 -9.46 2.94 -16.55
CA ASP A 147 -9.54 3.96 -17.60
C ASP A 147 -9.05 5.33 -17.08
N PRO A 148 -7.76 5.65 -17.26
CA PRO A 148 -7.19 6.94 -16.88
C PRO A 148 -7.77 8.14 -17.63
N ALA A 149 -8.48 7.92 -18.74
CA ALA A 149 -9.06 9.00 -19.53
C ALA A 149 -10.44 9.44 -19.02
N VAL A 150 -11.09 8.67 -18.14
CA VAL A 150 -12.36 9.08 -17.52
C VAL A 150 -12.13 10.31 -16.64
N THR A 151 -12.79 11.42 -16.95
CA THR A 151 -12.76 12.65 -16.14
C THR A 151 -14.06 12.90 -15.37
N ASP A 152 -15.14 12.20 -15.70
CA ASP A 152 -16.42 12.34 -14.99
C ASP A 152 -16.37 11.65 -13.63
N GLU A 153 -16.57 12.42 -12.55
CA GLU A 153 -16.46 11.91 -11.18
C GLU A 153 -17.52 10.85 -10.87
N ALA A 154 -18.76 11.03 -11.37
CA ALA A 154 -19.84 10.08 -11.12
C ALA A 154 -19.55 8.72 -11.78
N GLU A 155 -18.95 8.74 -12.97
CA GLU A 155 -18.49 7.53 -13.66
C GLU A 155 -17.33 6.86 -12.93
N ARG A 156 -16.41 7.63 -12.35
CA ARG A 156 -15.33 7.07 -11.50
C ARG A 156 -15.89 6.41 -10.24
N TRP A 157 -16.88 7.02 -9.58
CA TRP A 157 -17.61 6.35 -8.48
C TRP A 157 -18.26 5.04 -8.92
N ARG A 158 -18.87 5.01 -10.11
CA ARG A 158 -19.57 3.83 -10.66
C ARG A 158 -18.61 2.70 -11.05
N ARG A 159 -17.44 3.01 -11.61
CA ARG A 159 -16.46 2.02 -12.10
C ARG A 159 -15.41 1.66 -11.07
N PHE A 160 -14.87 2.65 -10.37
CA PHE A 160 -13.62 2.54 -9.61
C PHE A 160 -13.80 2.72 -8.09
N CYS A 161 -15.04 2.79 -7.60
CA CYS A 161 -15.40 2.89 -6.18
C CYS A 161 -15.07 4.24 -5.51
N GLN A 162 -14.38 5.16 -6.18
CA GLN A 162 -14.06 6.50 -5.67
C GLN A 162 -13.96 7.51 -6.80
N GLY A 163 -14.30 8.77 -6.53
CA GLY A 163 -14.41 9.83 -7.54
C GLY A 163 -13.08 10.27 -8.18
N ASP A 164 -11.95 9.89 -7.61
CA ASP A 164 -10.61 10.23 -8.07
C ASP A 164 -9.77 8.99 -8.43
N HIS A 165 -10.34 7.79 -8.34
CA HIS A 165 -9.69 6.59 -8.85
C HIS A 165 -9.80 6.54 -10.37
N VAL A 166 -8.80 5.93 -11.00
CA VAL A 166 -8.82 5.61 -12.44
C VAL A 166 -8.83 4.11 -12.71
N ARG A 167 -8.82 3.29 -11.64
CA ARG A 167 -8.87 1.84 -11.71
C ARG A 167 -9.43 1.20 -10.43
N LEU A 168 -9.96 0.00 -10.59
CA LEU A 168 -10.33 -0.93 -9.52
C LEU A 168 -9.49 -2.20 -9.71
N TYR A 169 -8.81 -2.65 -8.66
CA TYR A 169 -8.04 -3.89 -8.71
C TYR A 169 -8.85 -5.09 -8.25
N ASP A 170 -8.69 -6.20 -8.96
CA ASP A 170 -8.83 -7.52 -8.34
C ASP A 170 -7.45 -8.05 -7.92
N ARG A 171 -7.46 -9.11 -7.08
CA ARG A 171 -6.24 -9.69 -6.50
C ARG A 171 -5.27 -10.18 -7.57
N VAL A 172 -5.79 -10.90 -8.58
CA VAL A 172 -4.98 -11.52 -9.63
C VAL A 172 -4.23 -10.46 -10.41
N THR A 173 -4.90 -9.37 -10.77
CA THR A 173 -4.32 -8.29 -11.55
C THR A 173 -3.28 -7.51 -10.75
N LEU A 174 -3.59 -7.13 -9.50
CA LEU A 174 -2.62 -6.46 -8.64
C LEU A 174 -1.34 -7.29 -8.48
N CYS A 175 -1.48 -8.58 -8.19
CA CYS A 175 -0.34 -9.48 -8.03
C CYS A 175 0.47 -9.64 -9.34
N SER A 176 -0.21 -9.68 -10.48
CA SER A 176 0.43 -9.79 -11.79
C SER A 176 1.24 -8.52 -12.10
N ARG A 177 0.66 -7.33 -11.93
CA ARG A 177 1.35 -6.05 -12.19
C ARG A 177 2.58 -5.86 -11.30
N ILE A 178 2.46 -6.16 -10.00
CA ILE A 178 3.60 -6.12 -9.07
C ILE A 178 4.73 -7.04 -9.54
N ARG A 179 4.43 -8.27 -9.98
CA ARG A 179 5.46 -9.21 -10.44
C ARG A 179 6.11 -8.78 -11.76
N GLN A 180 5.37 -8.12 -12.64
CA GLN A 180 5.88 -7.63 -13.92
C GLN A 180 6.95 -6.54 -13.75
N SER A 181 6.94 -5.79 -12.64
CA SER A 181 8.01 -4.82 -12.32
C SER A 181 9.27 -5.45 -11.72
N GLY A 182 9.32 -6.78 -11.61
CA GLY A 182 10.49 -7.54 -11.12
C GLY A 182 10.49 -7.85 -9.63
N PHE A 183 9.44 -7.48 -8.89
CA PHE A 183 9.32 -7.85 -7.47
C PHE A 183 8.96 -9.33 -7.29
N GLU A 184 9.56 -9.95 -6.26
CA GLU A 184 8.99 -11.11 -5.61
C GLU A 184 7.82 -10.66 -4.71
N LEU A 185 6.73 -11.43 -4.67
CA LEU A 185 5.51 -11.04 -3.96
C LEU A 185 5.04 -12.13 -3.00
N SER A 186 4.86 -11.74 -1.75
CA SER A 186 4.22 -12.53 -0.69
C SER A 186 2.89 -11.91 -0.26
N THR A 187 1.88 -12.74 -0.05
CA THR A 187 0.58 -12.34 0.51
C THR A 187 0.45 -12.87 1.93
N LEU A 188 0.35 -11.99 2.93
CA LEU A 188 0.28 -12.35 4.34
C LEU A 188 -1.11 -12.06 4.89
N GLY A 189 -1.69 -13.01 5.61
CA GLY A 189 -3.03 -12.88 6.18
C GLY A 189 -3.11 -13.43 7.59
N TRP A 190 -4.32 -13.70 8.08
CA TRP A 190 -4.53 -14.27 9.41
C TRP A 190 -3.80 -15.60 9.62
N ARG A 191 -3.51 -16.36 8.55
CA ARG A 191 -2.72 -17.59 8.65
C ARG A 191 -1.25 -17.33 9.04
N THR A 192 -0.74 -16.15 8.70
CA THR A 192 0.61 -15.71 9.04
C THR A 192 0.68 -15.11 10.45
N PHE A 193 -0.33 -14.31 10.84
CA PHE A 193 -0.35 -13.55 12.10
C PHE A 193 -1.20 -14.18 13.23
N THR A 194 -1.95 -15.24 12.92
CA THR A 194 -3.07 -15.83 13.68
C THR A 194 -4.39 -15.06 13.61
N GLN A 195 -5.49 -15.82 13.67
CA GLN A 195 -6.85 -15.26 13.75
C GLN A 195 -7.06 -14.40 15.00
N GLN A 196 -6.50 -14.82 16.14
CA GLN A 196 -6.62 -14.09 17.40
C GLN A 196 -5.99 -12.70 17.31
N THR A 197 -4.81 -12.58 16.68
CA THR A 197 -4.16 -11.29 16.43
C THR A 197 -5.04 -10.40 15.55
N PHE A 198 -5.57 -10.90 14.44
CA PHE A 198 -6.44 -10.10 13.57
C PHE A 198 -7.68 -9.57 14.31
N VAL A 199 -8.37 -10.43 15.06
CA VAL A 199 -9.55 -10.05 15.85
C VAL A 199 -9.20 -9.01 16.91
N ARG A 200 -8.10 -9.21 17.65
CA ARG A 200 -7.61 -8.29 18.69
C ARG A 200 -7.28 -6.92 18.11
N HIS A 201 -6.64 -6.88 16.93
CA HIS A 201 -6.25 -5.66 16.26
C HIS A 201 -7.35 -5.09 15.37
N GLY A 202 -8.56 -5.68 15.33
CA GLY A 202 -9.67 -5.18 14.53
C GLY A 202 -9.42 -5.22 13.01
N ILE A 203 -8.59 -6.16 12.55
CA ILE A 203 -8.32 -6.42 11.13
C ILE A 203 -9.29 -7.51 10.66
N ALA A 204 -9.94 -7.32 9.50
CA ALA A 204 -10.87 -8.30 8.96
C ALA A 204 -10.14 -9.57 8.52
N LEU A 205 -10.76 -10.75 8.66
CA LEU A 205 -10.10 -12.03 8.35
C LEU A 205 -9.86 -12.27 6.85
N ASN A 206 -10.53 -11.53 5.98
CA ASN A 206 -10.25 -11.52 4.54
C ASN A 206 -9.12 -10.54 4.16
N SER A 207 -8.58 -9.75 5.11
CA SER A 207 -7.49 -8.82 4.81
C SER A 207 -6.22 -9.57 4.46
N LEU A 208 -5.59 -9.13 3.38
CA LEU A 208 -4.27 -9.57 2.95
C LEU A 208 -3.33 -8.37 2.87
N LEU A 209 -2.10 -8.60 3.30
CA LEU A 209 -0.98 -7.69 3.15
C LEU A 209 -0.12 -8.18 1.97
N TYR A 210 0.11 -7.30 1.01
CA TYR A 210 0.98 -7.59 -0.14
C TYR A 210 2.37 -7.01 0.13
N VAL A 211 3.33 -7.92 0.33
CA VAL A 211 4.71 -7.58 0.65
C VAL A 211 5.57 -7.93 -0.55
N VAL A 212 6.27 -6.92 -1.05
CA VAL A 212 7.21 -7.07 -2.17
C VAL A 212 8.63 -7.19 -1.66
N HIS A 213 9.45 -7.95 -2.38
CA HIS A 213 10.88 -8.08 -2.16
C HIS A 213 11.62 -7.85 -3.46
N LYS A 214 12.70 -7.07 -3.41
CA LYS A 214 13.63 -6.96 -4.53
C LYS A 214 14.69 -8.05 -4.36
N PRO A 215 14.86 -8.95 -5.34
CA PRO A 215 15.91 -9.96 -5.28
C PRO A 215 17.28 -9.35 -5.01
N GLU A 216 18.14 -10.09 -4.32
CA GLU A 216 19.55 -9.74 -4.21
C GLU A 216 20.16 -9.61 -5.61
N ALA A 217 21.13 -8.70 -5.75
CA ALA A 217 21.93 -8.68 -6.98
C ALA A 217 22.65 -10.02 -7.08
N ALA A 218 22.56 -10.69 -8.24
CA ALA A 218 23.35 -11.89 -8.48
C ALA A 218 24.82 -11.55 -8.20
N ALA A 219 25.48 -12.32 -7.33
CA ALA A 219 26.91 -12.20 -7.12
C ALA A 219 27.60 -12.48 -8.46
N LEU A 220 28.22 -11.45 -9.06
CA LEU A 220 29.03 -11.56 -10.26
C LEU A 220 30.37 -12.22 -9.96
#